data_AF-A0A3B0VGW2-F1
#
_entry.id   AF-A0A3B0VGW2-F1
#
_cell.length_a   1.000
_cell.length_b   1.000
_cell.length_c   1.000
_cell.angle_alpha   90.00
_cell.angle_beta   90.00
_cell.angle_gamma   90.00
#
_symmetry.space_group_name_H-M   'P 1'
#
loop_
_entity.id
_entity.type
_entity.pdbx_description
1 polymer ?
#
loop_
_entity_poly.entity_id
_entity_poly.type
_entity_poly.pdbx_seq_one_letter_code
_entity_poly.pdbx_strand_id
1 'polypeptide(L)'
;MNVKQQPVHNFANLSMFMVSVTHQLIQQRRSNIPNFGINDLKAEFRGRKYASELLKLLPKPLNELLIDDFFAKIGVLGRINSPSPP
;
A
#
# COMPACT_ATOMS: atom_id res chain seq x y z
N MET A 1 -30.41 -16.53 -16.66
CA MET A 1 -29.30 -16.04 -15.80
C MET A 1 -28.05 -16.84 -16.15
N ASN A 2 -27.18 -16.29 -16.99
CA ASN A 2 -26.01 -17.00 -17.55
C ASN A 2 -24.77 -16.71 -16.68
N VAL A 3 -24.70 -17.29 -15.49
CA VAL A 3 -23.52 -17.21 -14.64
C VAL A 3 -22.54 -18.28 -15.13
N LYS A 4 -21.52 -17.88 -15.90
CA LYS A 4 -20.42 -18.79 -16.26
C LYS A 4 -19.79 -19.30 -14.96
N GLN A 5 -19.66 -20.62 -14.81
CA GLN A 5 -18.96 -21.21 -13.65
C GLN A 5 -17.53 -20.68 -13.60
N GLN A 6 -17.24 -19.78 -12.66
CA GLN A 6 -15.86 -19.38 -12.38
C GLN A 6 -15.22 -20.47 -11.51
N PRO A 7 -14.14 -21.13 -11.96
CA PRO A 7 -13.50 -22.17 -11.20
C PRO A 7 -12.88 -21.60 -9.93
N VAL A 8 -13.23 -22.18 -8.79
CA VAL A 8 -12.75 -21.82 -7.43
C VAL A 8 -11.21 -21.76 -7.36
N HIS A 9 -10.53 -22.58 -8.17
CA HIS A 9 -9.08 -22.62 -8.28
C HIS A 9 -8.44 -21.26 -8.63
N ASN A 10 -9.13 -20.42 -9.42
CA ASN A 10 -8.59 -19.12 -9.82
C ASN A 10 -8.51 -18.13 -8.63
N PHE A 11 -9.54 -18.13 -7.77
CA PHE A 11 -9.57 -17.27 -6.58
C PHE A 11 -8.62 -17.76 -5.48
N ALA A 12 -8.48 -19.07 -5.32
CA ALA A 12 -7.50 -19.65 -4.40
C ALA A 12 -6.07 -19.28 -4.80
N ASN A 13 -5.73 -19.43 -6.09
CA ASN A 13 -4.43 -19.03 -6.63
C ASN A 13 -4.15 -17.55 -6.44
N LEU A 14 -5.13 -16.69 -6.75
CA LEU A 14 -4.98 -15.24 -6.56
C LEU A 14 -4.76 -14.88 -5.08
N SER A 15 -5.48 -15.54 -4.18
CA SER A 15 -5.34 -15.32 -2.73
C SER A 15 -3.94 -15.72 -2.24
N MET A 16 -3.45 -16.89 -2.65
CA MET A 16 -2.09 -17.33 -2.33
C MET A 16 -1.03 -16.40 -2.92
N PHE A 17 -1.21 -15.97 -4.18
CA PHE A 17 -0.33 -15.00 -4.81
C PHE A 17 -0.28 -13.67 -4.03
N MET A 18 -1.44 -13.14 -3.63
CA MET A 18 -1.50 -11.90 -2.84
C MET A 18 -0.80 -12.03 -1.48
N VAL A 19 -0.84 -13.21 -0.84
CA VAL A 19 -0.08 -13.48 0.39
C VAL A 19 1.41 -13.40 0.13
N SER A 20 1.92 -14.06 -0.92
CA SER A 20 3.35 -14.02 -1.28
C SER A 20 3.82 -12.61 -1.61
N VAL A 21 3.05 -11.85 -2.39
CA VAL A 21 3.33 -10.44 -2.70
C VAL A 21 3.40 -9.61 -1.42
N THR A 22 2.43 -9.80 -0.53
CA THR A 22 2.37 -9.09 0.75
C THR A 22 3.60 -9.38 1.62
N HIS A 23 4.01 -10.64 1.71
CA HIS A 23 5.21 -11.02 2.47
C HIS A 23 6.48 -10.39 1.90
N GLN A 24 6.63 -10.39 0.58
CA GLN A 24 7.79 -9.77 -0.07
C GLN A 24 7.85 -8.27 0.19
N LEU A 25 6.71 -7.57 0.08
CA LEU A 25 6.63 -6.12 0.34
C LEU A 25 6.93 -5.79 1.80
N ILE A 26 6.43 -6.58 2.76
CA ILE A 26 6.75 -6.42 4.18
C ILE A 26 8.25 -6.60 4.42
N GLN A 27 8.85 -7.64 3.84
CA GLN A 27 10.28 -7.93 4.04
C GLN A 27 11.17 -6.79 3.54
N GLN A 28 10.83 -6.17 2.41
CA GLN A 28 11.56 -5.02 1.88
C GLN A 28 11.55 -3.80 2.82
N ARG A 29 10.48 -3.62 3.60
CA ARG A 29 10.37 -2.51 4.58
C ARG A 29 11.04 -2.81 5.90
N ARG A 30 11.18 -4.09 6.26
CA ARG A 30 11.79 -4.52 7.54
C ARG A 30 13.26 -4.17 7.68
N SER A 31 13.97 -3.94 6.59
CA SER A 31 15.36 -3.41 6.64
C SER A 31 15.45 -2.08 7.40
N ASN A 32 14.41 -1.24 7.31
CA ASN A 32 14.38 0.07 7.96
C ASN A 32 13.46 0.10 9.19
N ILE A 33 12.44 -0.75 9.22
CA ILE A 33 11.42 -0.79 10.28
C ILE A 33 11.24 -2.25 10.71
N PRO A 34 12.02 -2.73 11.70
CA PRO A 34 12.07 -4.16 12.04
C PRO A 34 10.70 -4.78 12.29
N ASN A 35 9.80 -4.02 12.93
CA ASN A 35 8.46 -4.47 13.30
C ASN A 35 7.39 -4.22 12.22
N PHE A 36 7.77 -3.86 10.98
CA PHE A 36 6.81 -3.56 9.92
C PHE A 36 5.87 -4.75 9.66
N GLY A 37 4.56 -4.46 9.69
CA GLY A 37 3.50 -5.45 9.60
C GLY A 37 2.46 -5.16 8.51
N ILE A 38 1.43 -6.01 8.45
CA ILE A 38 0.36 -5.93 7.45
C ILE A 38 -0.45 -4.63 7.53
N ASN A 39 -0.69 -4.13 8.76
CA ASN A 39 -1.46 -2.90 8.97
C ASN A 39 -0.67 -1.68 8.48
N ASP A 40 0.65 -1.72 8.62
CA ASP A 40 1.55 -0.70 8.12
C ASP A 40 1.55 -0.66 6.59
N LEU A 41 1.61 -1.83 5.95
CA LEU A 41 1.51 -1.93 4.49
C LEU A 41 0.16 -1.40 3.98
N LYS A 42 -0.94 -1.76 4.66
CA LYS A 42 -2.28 -1.25 4.31
C LYS A 42 -2.35 0.27 4.47
N ALA A 43 -1.76 0.83 5.52
CA ALA A 43 -1.71 2.27 5.73
C ALA A 43 -0.93 2.97 4.60
N GLU A 44 0.22 2.42 4.19
CA GLU A 44 1.04 2.96 3.11
C GLU A 44 0.24 3.04 1.79
N PHE A 45 -0.37 1.94 1.35
CA PHE A 45 -1.12 1.91 0.09
C PHE A 45 -2.43 2.70 0.12
N ARG A 46 -3.16 2.65 1.24
CA ARG A 46 -4.39 3.45 1.39
C ARG A 46 -4.08 4.93 1.44
N GLY A 47 -3.04 5.32 2.18
CA GLY A 47 -2.54 6.69 2.24
C GLY A 47 -2.21 7.22 0.85
N ARG A 48 -1.44 6.46 0.06
CA ARG A 48 -1.15 6.81 -1.35
C ARG A 48 -2.42 6.95 -2.19
N LYS A 49 -3.37 6.02 -2.08
CA LYS A 49 -4.63 6.09 -2.82
C LYS A 49 -5.42 7.35 -2.47
N TYR A 50 -5.60 7.64 -1.18
CA TYR A 50 -6.36 8.82 -0.74
C TYR A 50 -5.66 10.12 -1.11
N ALA A 51 -4.34 10.18 -0.95
CA ALA A 51 -3.54 11.31 -1.38
C ALA A 51 -3.69 11.55 -2.89
N SER A 52 -3.65 10.48 -3.71
CA SER A 52 -3.79 10.60 -5.16
C SER A 52 -5.17 11.15 -5.56
N GLU A 53 -6.24 10.69 -4.92
CA GLU A 53 -7.58 11.24 -5.16
C GLU A 53 -7.70 12.69 -4.71
N LEU A 54 -7.11 13.07 -3.57
CA LEU A 54 -7.10 14.45 -3.08
C LEU A 54 -6.32 15.39 -4.00
N LEU A 55 -5.17 14.94 -4.52
CA LEU A 55 -4.34 15.73 -5.44
C LEU A 55 -5.08 16.09 -6.73
N LYS A 56 -6.01 15.24 -7.20
CA LYS A 56 -6.85 15.52 -8.38
C LYS A 56 -7.85 16.65 -8.15
N LEU A 57 -8.20 16.96 -6.90
CA LEU A 57 -9.13 18.03 -6.55
C LEU A 57 -8.45 19.40 -6.49
N LEU A 58 -7.12 19.46 -6.64
CA LEU A 58 -6.40 20.73 -6.60
C LEU A 58 -6.67 21.57 -7.85
N PRO A 59 -6.83 22.89 -7.70
CA PRO A 59 -7.06 23.79 -8.82
C PRO A 59 -5.82 23.93 -9.73
N LYS A 60 -4.62 23.56 -9.26
CA LYS A 60 -3.38 23.55 -10.02
C LYS A 60 -2.60 22.26 -9.74
N PRO A 61 -1.97 21.64 -10.77
CA PRO A 61 -1.14 20.47 -10.56
C PRO A 61 0.11 20.83 -9.76
N LEU A 62 0.52 19.92 -8.87
CA LEU A 62 1.79 20.00 -8.14
C LEU A 62 2.94 19.47 -9.02
N ASN A 63 4.15 19.94 -8.74
CA ASN A 63 5.37 19.35 -9.30
C ASN A 63 5.50 17.88 -8.85
N GLU A 64 5.90 16.98 -9.74
CA GLU A 64 6.06 15.54 -9.49
C GLU A 64 6.93 15.25 -8.25
N LEU A 65 7.99 16.03 -8.05
CA LEU A 65 8.89 15.84 -6.91
C LEU A 65 8.19 16.11 -5.56
N LEU A 66 7.24 17.05 -5.53
CA LEU A 66 6.41 17.31 -4.34
C LEU A 66 5.38 16.21 -4.09
N ILE A 67 4.94 15.51 -5.15
CA ILE A 67 3.96 14.43 -5.06
C ILE A 67 4.55 13.21 -4.37
N ASP A 68 5.80 12.84 -4.70
CA ASP A 68 6.49 11.70 -4.08
C ASP A 68 6.74 11.92 -2.58
N ASP A 69 7.20 13.12 -2.21
CA ASP A 69 7.39 13.50 -0.81
C ASP A 69 6.08 13.49 -0.03
N PHE A 70 4.99 13.97 -0.66
CA PHE A 70 3.67 13.96 -0.07
C PHE A 70 3.15 12.54 0.17
N PHE A 71 3.34 11.64 -0.81
CA PHE A 71 3.00 10.23 -0.66
C PHE A 71 3.81 9.54 0.43
N ALA A 72 5.11 9.82 0.53
CA ALA A 72 5.97 9.27 1.57
C ALA A 72 5.48 9.69 2.97
N LYS A 73 5.12 10.97 3.15
CA LYS A 73 4.59 11.48 4.42
C LYS A 73 3.24 10.87 4.78
N ILE A 74 2.29 10.85 3.84
CA ILE A 74 0.95 10.31 4.11
C ILE A 74 0.98 8.81 4.37
N GLY A 75 1.85 8.07 3.68
CA GLY A 75 1.97 6.62 3.87
C GLY A 75 2.38 6.21 5.29
N VAL A 76 2.94 7.14 6.08
CA VAL A 76 3.35 6.88 7.48
C VAL A 76 2.24 7.22 8.49
N LEU A 77 1.27 8.09 8.15
CA LEU A 77 0.29 8.61 9.11
C LEU A 77 -0.62 7.54 9.75
N GLY A 78 -0.92 6.46 9.02
CA GLY A 78 -1.75 5.37 9.52
C GLY A 78 -0.96 4.17 10.06
N ARG A 79 0.36 4.29 10.17
CA ARG A 79 1.25 3.19 10.51
C ARG A 79 1.26 2.95 12.03
N ILE A 80 1.33 1.67 12.44
CA ILE A 80 1.43 1.27 13.85
C ILE A 80 2.89 1.27 14.29
N ASN A 81 3.78 0.71 13.45
CA ASN A 81 5.20 0.57 13.81
C ASN A 81 6.01 1.74 13.27
N SER A 82 6.79 2.40 14.13
CA SER A 82 7.68 3.50 13.76
C SER A 82 9.08 2.97 13.41
N PRO A 83 9.88 3.72 12.61
CA PRO A 83 11.28 3.36 12.43
C PRO A 83 11.97 3.40 13.79
N SER A 84 12.90 2.49 14.05
CA SER A 84 13.75 2.60 15.24
C SER A 84 14.56 3.89 15.16
N PRO A 85 14.68 4.68 16.24
CA PRO A 85 15.60 5.80 16.26
C PRO A 85 17.03 5.31 16.00
N PRO A 86 17.89 6.15 15.39
CA PRO A 86 19.30 5.82 15.14
C PRO A 86 20.08 5.60 16.44
#